data_AF-A0A1F7PIL5-F1
#
_entry.id   AF-A0A1F7PIL5-F1
#
_cell.length_a   1.000
_cell.length_b   1.000
_cell.length_c   1.000
_cell.angle_alpha   90.00
_cell.angle_beta   90.00
_cell.angle_gamma   90.00
#
_symmetry.space_group_name_H-M   'P 1'
#
loop_
_entity.id
_entity.type
_entity.pdbx_description
1 polymer ?
#
loop_
_entity_poly.entity_id
_entity_poly.type
_entity_poly.pdbx_seq_one_letter_code
_entity_poly.pdbx_strand_id
1 'polypeptide(L)'
;MRALAGRGLVVLLVALVIASAADAGPWAWLGVRIRDLTEQEMEAIAARHGIREGFGVVIADVMPDTPAARAGLRTGDIVVAFGVRPVTETRLLQRLIAAAPIGEASRLTILRDDGRHPVDVRLAAMPRAVVGERVAAELGFAMRDLEPPGEGRPGRPAETLPPTVGVVLRDGAAAQAGLEVGDVLLQVGERAVLTRDAAREALAEVGPDRPVRLTVRRGQDRLSITLRAR
;
A
#
# COMPACT_ATOMS: atom_id res chain seq x y z
N MET A 1 -22.93 -58.03 10.78
CA MET A 1 -22.52 -57.02 11.76
C MET A 1 -21.03 -56.71 11.61
N ARG A 2 -20.69 -55.58 10.95
CA ARG A 2 -19.67 -54.59 11.34
C ARG A 2 -19.33 -53.73 10.12
N ALA A 3 -19.54 -52.43 10.32
CA ALA A 3 -19.35 -51.34 9.36
C ALA A 3 -17.89 -50.87 9.31
N LEU A 4 -17.68 -49.80 8.52
CA LEU A 4 -16.56 -48.85 8.48
C LEU A 4 -15.49 -49.19 7.41
N ALA A 5 -15.02 -48.28 6.58
CA ALA A 5 -15.33 -46.87 6.36
C ALA A 5 -14.69 -46.47 5.03
N GLY A 6 -15.34 -45.58 4.28
CA GLY A 6 -14.82 -45.01 3.05
C GLY A 6 -13.46 -44.35 3.27
N ARG A 7 -12.48 -44.74 2.45
CA ARG A 7 -11.25 -43.98 2.27
C ARG A 7 -11.59 -42.72 1.48
N GLY A 8 -11.97 -41.66 2.21
CA GLY A 8 -12.03 -40.32 1.67
C GLY A 8 -10.64 -39.90 1.20
N LEU A 9 -10.50 -39.72 -0.11
CA LEU A 9 -9.37 -39.04 -0.71
C LEU A 9 -9.41 -37.57 -0.24
N VAL A 10 -8.70 -37.26 0.83
CA VAL A 10 -8.46 -35.87 1.25
C VAL A 10 -7.46 -35.29 0.26
N VAL A 11 -7.98 -34.73 -0.84
CA VAL A 11 -7.20 -33.82 -1.69
C VAL A 11 -7.04 -32.54 -0.89
N LEU A 12 -5.93 -32.44 -0.16
CA LEU A 12 -5.48 -31.18 0.43
C LEU A 12 -5.01 -30.28 -0.71
N LEU A 13 -5.95 -29.59 -1.35
CA LEU A 13 -5.68 -28.52 -2.30
C LEU A 13 -5.12 -27.34 -1.50
N VAL A 14 -3.80 -27.32 -1.31
CA VAL A 14 -3.10 -26.10 -0.94
C VAL A 14 -3.21 -25.18 -2.14
N ALA A 15 -4.21 -24.31 -2.14
CA ALA A 15 -4.30 -23.20 -3.08
C ALA A 15 -3.17 -22.24 -2.76
N LEU A 16 -1.98 -22.51 -3.31
CA LEU A 16 -0.92 -21.52 -3.38
C LEU A 16 -1.44 -20.43 -4.33
N VAL A 17 -1.96 -19.35 -3.76
CA VAL A 17 -2.22 -18.12 -4.52
C VAL A 17 -0.85 -17.56 -4.88
N ILE A 18 -0.32 -18.03 -6.01
CA ILE A 18 0.77 -17.35 -6.70
C ILE A 18 0.13 -16.08 -7.25
N ALA A 19 0.33 -14.95 -6.57
CA ALA A 19 0.06 -13.66 -7.16
C ALA A 19 0.74 -13.65 -8.54
N SER A 20 -0.07 -13.62 -9.59
CA SER A 20 0.44 -13.79 -10.95
C SER A 20 1.44 -12.66 -11.24
N ALA A 21 2.54 -12.99 -11.93
CA ALA A 21 3.56 -12.01 -12.30
C ALA A 21 3.01 -10.84 -13.15
N ALA A 22 1.76 -10.94 -13.65
CA ALA A 22 1.07 -9.86 -14.34
C ALA A 22 0.58 -8.73 -13.41
N ASP A 23 0.54 -8.93 -12.09
CA ASP A 23 0.08 -7.95 -11.09
C ASP A 23 1.21 -7.27 -10.28
N ALA A 24 2.45 -7.51 -10.69
CA ALA A 24 3.65 -6.99 -10.05
C ALA A 24 3.95 -5.54 -10.48
N GLY A 25 3.96 -4.63 -9.52
CA GLY A 25 4.49 -3.28 -9.67
C GLY A 25 6.02 -3.22 -9.71
N PRO A 26 6.63 -2.10 -10.16
CA PRO A 26 8.08 -1.95 -10.22
C PRO A 26 8.76 -1.89 -8.85
N TRP A 27 7.99 -1.73 -7.77
CA TRP A 27 8.50 -1.55 -6.42
C TRP A 27 8.35 -2.80 -5.57
N ALA A 28 9.36 -3.04 -4.73
CA ALA A 28 9.24 -4.02 -3.66
C ALA A 28 8.24 -3.54 -2.59
N TRP A 29 7.62 -4.51 -1.94
CA TRP A 29 6.57 -4.30 -0.96
C TRP A 29 6.74 -5.24 0.23
N LEU A 30 6.61 -4.66 1.42
CA LEU A 30 6.70 -5.36 2.69
C LEU A 30 5.31 -5.72 3.25
N GLY A 31 4.30 -4.86 3.02
CA GLY A 31 2.93 -5.08 3.49
C GLY A 31 2.66 -4.67 4.94
N VAL A 32 3.17 -3.50 5.34
CA VAL A 32 2.98 -2.94 6.68
C VAL A 32 2.45 -1.51 6.60
N ARG A 33 1.70 -1.10 7.61
CA ARG A 33 1.49 0.32 7.92
C ARG A 33 2.52 0.74 8.94
N ILE A 34 3.16 1.87 8.67
CA ILE A 34 4.26 2.38 9.47
C ILE A 34 4.03 3.83 9.85
N ARG A 35 4.60 4.24 10.97
CA ARG A 35 4.64 5.63 11.43
C ARG A 35 5.97 5.95 12.08
N ASP A 36 6.29 7.22 12.13
CA ASP A 36 7.42 7.70 12.91
C ASP A 36 7.15 7.56 14.41
N LEU A 37 8.22 7.33 15.17
CA LEU A 37 8.20 7.41 16.61
C LEU A 37 8.07 8.88 17.06
N THR A 38 7.28 9.10 18.10
CA THR A 38 7.26 10.40 18.79
C THR A 38 8.48 10.55 19.69
N GLU A 39 8.87 11.78 20.03
CA GLU A 39 9.99 12.06 20.95
C GLU A 39 9.86 11.32 22.28
N GLN A 40 8.66 11.29 22.85
CA GLN A 40 8.38 10.60 24.12
C GLN A 40 8.54 9.08 24.00
N GLU A 41 8.10 8.48 22.89
CA GLU A 41 8.28 7.04 22.65
C GLU A 41 9.76 6.70 22.48
N MET A 42 10.51 7.53 21.76
CA MET A 42 11.96 7.34 21.59
C MET A 42 12.69 7.38 22.93
N GLU A 43 12.38 8.34 23.79
CA GLU A 43 12.98 8.44 25.13
C GLU A 43 12.66 7.21 26.00
N ALA A 44 11.40 6.76 25.97
CA ALA A 44 10.98 5.57 26.71
C ALA A 44 11.69 4.29 26.25
N ILE A 45 11.88 4.14 24.93
CA ILE A 45 12.60 3.00 24.34
C ILE A 45 14.08 3.05 24.73
N ALA A 46 14.72 4.22 24.60
CA ALA A 46 16.13 4.40 24.95
C ALA A 46 16.41 4.06 26.43
N ALA A 47 15.52 4.50 27.33
CA ALA A 47 15.61 4.20 28.75
C ALA A 47 15.46 2.70 29.07
N ARG A 48 14.57 1.99 28.38
CA ARG A 48 14.29 0.57 28.62
C ARG A 48 15.34 -0.37 28.04
N HIS A 49 15.84 -0.07 26.85
CA HIS A 49 16.76 -0.96 26.15
C HIS A 49 18.23 -0.57 26.30
N GLY A 50 18.54 0.57 26.93
CA GLY A 50 19.91 1.07 27.07
C GLY A 50 20.55 1.41 25.72
N ILE A 51 19.74 1.54 24.68
CA ILE A 51 20.19 1.81 23.33
C ILE A 51 20.07 3.31 23.07
N ARG A 52 21.12 3.94 22.55
CA ARG A 52 21.10 5.33 22.04
C ARG A 52 20.30 5.46 20.73
N GLU A 53 19.37 4.54 20.46
CA GLU A 53 18.54 4.55 19.26
C GLU A 53 17.40 5.55 19.47
N GLY A 54 17.73 6.83 19.26
CA GLY A 54 16.76 7.92 19.15
C GLY A 54 16.09 7.97 17.78
N PHE A 55 16.02 6.84 17.06
CA PHE A 55 15.43 6.78 15.73
C PHE A 55 14.89 5.37 15.45
N GLY A 56 13.80 5.29 14.69
CA GLY A 56 13.16 4.04 14.33
C GLY A 56 11.75 4.26 13.80
N VAL A 57 11.21 3.25 13.14
CA VAL A 57 9.88 3.30 12.54
C VAL A 57 9.02 2.21 13.14
N VAL A 58 7.87 2.59 13.72
CA VAL A 58 6.94 1.64 14.34
C VAL A 58 6.08 1.00 13.26
N ILE A 59 5.95 -0.32 13.33
CA ILE A 59 4.93 -1.07 12.59
C ILE A 59 3.60 -0.89 13.32
N ALA A 60 2.71 -0.09 12.74
CA ALA A 60 1.38 0.17 13.28
C ALA A 60 0.39 -0.94 12.95
N ASP A 61 0.59 -1.63 11.81
CA ASP A 61 -0.25 -2.74 11.38
C ASP A 61 0.50 -3.63 10.40
N VAL A 62 0.21 -4.94 10.44
CA VAL A 62 0.76 -5.94 9.52
C VAL A 62 -0.38 -6.51 8.71
N MET A 63 -0.34 -6.28 7.40
CA MET A 63 -1.41 -6.74 6.52
C MET A 63 -1.35 -8.27 6.36
N PRO A 64 -2.49 -8.97 6.34
CA PRO A 64 -2.51 -10.42 6.12
C PRO A 64 -1.96 -10.79 4.74
N ASP A 65 -1.44 -12.00 4.62
CA ASP A 65 -0.91 -12.57 3.37
C ASP A 65 0.22 -11.75 2.70
N THR A 66 0.93 -10.93 3.49
CA THR A 66 2.06 -10.12 3.02
C THR A 66 3.42 -10.69 3.39
N PRO A 67 4.51 -10.20 2.78
CA PRO A 67 5.88 -10.56 3.19
C PRO A 67 6.14 -10.35 4.68
N ALA A 68 5.66 -9.26 5.26
CA ALA A 68 5.81 -8.97 6.68
C ALA A 68 5.13 -10.01 7.57
N ALA A 69 3.88 -10.35 7.25
CA ALA A 69 3.14 -11.38 7.99
C ALA A 69 3.86 -12.73 7.92
N ARG A 70 4.34 -13.13 6.74
CA ARG A 70 5.10 -14.38 6.54
C ARG A 70 6.45 -14.38 7.26
N ALA A 71 7.09 -13.22 7.40
CA ALA A 71 8.35 -13.06 8.12
C ALA A 71 8.17 -12.97 9.64
N GLY A 72 6.93 -12.99 10.15
CA GLY A 72 6.64 -12.94 11.58
C GLY A 72 6.84 -11.56 12.21
N LEU A 73 6.79 -10.50 11.39
CA LEU A 73 6.68 -9.13 11.88
C LEU A 73 5.32 -8.93 12.57
N ARG A 74 5.28 -8.05 13.57
CA ARG A 74 4.12 -7.81 14.42
C ARG A 74 3.86 -6.32 14.58
N THR A 75 2.61 -5.98 14.87
CA THR A 75 2.26 -4.65 15.35
C THR A 75 3.04 -4.34 16.63
N GLY A 76 3.63 -3.15 16.68
CA GLY A 76 4.49 -2.71 17.78
C GLY A 76 5.98 -2.99 17.58
N ASP A 77 6.37 -3.82 16.59
CA ASP A 77 7.78 -3.96 16.23
C ASP A 77 8.33 -2.60 15.75
N ILE A 78 9.52 -2.25 16.22
CA ILE A 78 10.21 -1.02 15.80
C ILE A 78 11.33 -1.40 14.84
N VAL A 79 11.25 -0.96 13.59
CA VAL A 79 12.32 -1.17 12.60
C VAL A 79 13.41 -0.15 12.84
N VAL A 80 14.61 -0.64 13.19
CA VAL A 80 15.80 0.20 13.48
C VAL A 80 16.87 0.11 12.39
N ALA A 81 16.84 -0.94 11.55
CA ALA A 81 17.73 -1.04 10.39
C ALA A 81 17.13 -1.84 9.23
N PHE A 82 17.59 -1.53 8.02
CA PHE A 82 17.35 -2.28 6.79
C PHE A 82 18.70 -2.65 6.16
N GLY A 83 19.03 -3.93 6.18
CA GLY A 83 20.37 -4.45 5.91
C GLY A 83 21.36 -3.88 6.90
N VAL A 84 22.38 -3.19 6.39
CA VAL A 84 23.40 -2.49 7.21
C VAL A 84 23.04 -1.02 7.48
N ARG A 85 21.93 -0.51 6.92
CA ARG A 85 21.57 0.90 6.98
C ARG A 85 20.63 1.16 8.16
N PRO A 86 20.97 2.07 9.10
CA PRO A 86 20.04 2.51 10.13
C PRO A 86 18.80 3.16 9.52
N VAL A 87 17.65 2.91 10.13
CA VAL A 87 16.36 3.46 9.71
C VAL A 87 15.93 4.49 10.72
N THR A 88 15.87 5.75 10.29
CA THR A 88 15.59 6.87 11.21
C THR A 88 14.18 7.45 11.07
N GLU A 89 13.56 7.26 9.91
CA GLU A 89 12.26 7.83 9.56
C GLU A 89 11.54 6.95 8.54
N THR A 90 10.21 7.10 8.49
CA THR A 90 9.30 6.36 7.63
C THR A 90 9.67 6.53 6.16
N ARG A 91 9.99 7.75 5.73
CA ARG A 91 10.37 8.07 4.34
C ARG A 91 11.65 7.35 3.92
N LEU A 92 12.61 7.21 4.82
CA LEU A 92 13.83 6.45 4.55
C LEU A 92 13.49 4.97 4.37
N LEU A 93 12.76 4.35 5.31
CA LEU A 93 12.39 2.94 5.23
C LEU A 93 11.63 2.61 3.93
N GLN A 94 10.67 3.45 3.55
CA GLN A 94 9.90 3.30 2.30
C GLN A 94 10.80 3.31 1.06
N ARG A 95 11.78 4.23 1.00
CA ARG A 95 12.75 4.30 -0.10
C ARG A 95 13.65 3.07 -0.14
N LEU A 96 14.11 2.62 1.02
CA LEU A 96 14.97 1.43 1.12
C LEU A 96 14.25 0.16 0.64
N ILE A 97 12.99 -0.01 1.03
CA ILE A 97 12.15 -1.14 0.58
C ILE A 97 11.88 -1.02 -0.93
N ALA A 98 11.49 0.15 -1.43
CA ALA A 98 11.17 0.34 -2.84
C ALA A 98 12.35 0.08 -3.78
N ALA A 99 13.58 0.34 -3.32
CA ALA A 99 14.81 0.12 -4.08
C ALA A 99 15.42 -1.28 -3.89
N ALA A 100 14.87 -2.10 -3.00
CA ALA A 100 15.39 -3.44 -2.74
C ALA A 100 14.97 -4.43 -3.83
N PRO A 101 15.78 -5.47 -4.11
CA PRO A 101 15.44 -6.49 -5.09
C PRO A 101 14.18 -7.28 -4.69
N ILE A 102 13.26 -7.42 -5.64
CA ILE A 102 12.04 -8.20 -5.47
C ILE A 102 12.39 -9.69 -5.48
N GLY A 103 11.81 -10.44 -4.54
CA GLY A 103 12.02 -11.88 -4.43
C GLY A 103 13.29 -12.27 -3.69
N GLU A 104 14.17 -11.33 -3.34
CA GLU A 104 15.36 -11.62 -2.54
C GLU A 104 15.09 -11.40 -1.04
N ALA A 105 15.87 -12.10 -0.22
CA ALA A 105 15.83 -11.93 1.23
C ALA A 105 16.50 -10.60 1.59
N SER A 106 15.73 -9.70 2.19
CA SER A 106 16.21 -8.47 2.81
C SER A 106 16.23 -8.65 4.32
N ARG A 107 17.34 -8.31 4.97
CA ARG A 107 17.43 -8.34 6.43
C ARG A 107 16.86 -7.06 7.03
N LEU A 108 15.96 -7.19 7.98
CA LEU A 108 15.52 -6.11 8.87
C LEU A 108 16.12 -6.35 10.25
N THR A 109 16.45 -5.28 10.95
CA THR A 109 16.68 -5.33 12.40
C THR A 109 15.50 -4.64 13.06
N ILE A 110 14.78 -5.39 13.90
CA ILE A 110 13.67 -4.87 14.69
C ILE A 110 14.04 -4.83 16.17
N LEU A 111 13.34 -3.99 16.92
CA LEU A 111 13.40 -3.93 18.37
C LEU A 111 12.05 -4.37 18.95
N ARG A 112 12.13 -5.26 19.93
CA ARG A 112 11.03 -5.77 20.77
C ARG A 112 11.42 -5.62 22.24
N ASP A 113 10.50 -5.92 23.15
CA ASP A 113 10.72 -5.83 24.61
C ASP A 113 11.96 -6.58 25.10
N ASP A 114 12.32 -7.69 24.45
CA ASP A 114 13.47 -8.54 24.76
C ASP A 114 14.76 -8.15 24.01
N GLY A 115 14.72 -7.11 23.17
CA GLY A 115 15.88 -6.54 22.50
C GLY A 115 15.82 -6.61 20.97
N ARG A 116 17.00 -6.62 20.34
CA ARG A 116 17.14 -6.56 18.88
C ARG A 116 17.00 -7.94 18.26
N HIS A 117 16.19 -8.04 17.22
CA HIS A 117 15.99 -9.26 16.45
C HIS A 117 16.28 -9.04 14.97
N PRO A 118 17.15 -9.85 14.35
CA PRO A 118 17.24 -9.90 12.90
C PRO A 118 16.03 -10.66 12.35
N VAL A 119 15.37 -10.09 11.35
CA VAL A 119 14.25 -10.70 10.62
C VAL A 119 14.57 -10.67 9.14
N ASP A 120 14.76 -11.84 8.54
CA ASP A 120 14.95 -11.96 7.11
C ASP A 120 13.58 -12.02 6.42
N VAL A 121 13.30 -11.07 5.52
CA VAL A 121 12.04 -10.97 4.80
C VAL A 121 12.26 -11.06 3.29
N ARG A 122 11.49 -11.91 2.62
CA ARG A 122 11.47 -12.00 1.17
C ARG A 122 10.46 -11.01 0.60
N LEU A 123 10.95 -9.88 0.08
CA LEU A 123 10.09 -8.82 -0.45
C LEU A 123 9.33 -9.32 -1.68
N ALA A 124 8.06 -8.95 -1.78
CA ALA A 124 7.23 -9.24 -2.95
C ALA A 124 7.11 -8.00 -3.83
N ALA A 125 6.70 -8.18 -5.08
CA ALA A 125 6.29 -7.05 -5.89
C ALA A 125 5.07 -6.38 -5.26
N MET A 126 5.03 -5.06 -5.28
CA MET A 126 3.88 -4.30 -4.84
C MET A 126 2.67 -4.61 -5.72
N PRO A 127 1.51 -4.98 -5.16
CA PRO A 127 0.31 -5.19 -5.95
C PRO A 127 -0.05 -3.93 -6.74
N ARG A 128 -0.46 -4.08 -8.01
CA ARG A 128 -0.83 -2.95 -8.87
C ARG A 128 -1.84 -1.98 -8.23
N ALA A 129 -2.83 -2.49 -7.52
CA ALA A 129 -3.79 -1.65 -6.80
C ALA A 129 -3.11 -0.70 -5.79
N VAL A 130 -2.09 -1.18 -5.08
CA VAL A 130 -1.30 -0.39 -4.12
C VAL A 130 -0.38 0.59 -4.84
N VAL A 131 0.21 0.18 -5.97
CA VAL A 131 1.00 1.09 -6.82
C VAL A 131 0.16 2.27 -7.29
N GLY A 132 -1.08 2.02 -7.73
CA GLY A 132 -1.98 3.06 -8.21
C GLY A 132 -2.31 4.11 -7.16
N GLU A 133 -2.61 3.67 -5.92
CA GLU A 133 -2.81 4.58 -4.78
C GLU A 133 -1.55 5.39 -4.47
N ARG A 134 -0.38 4.76 -4.53
CA ARG A 134 0.89 5.46 -4.33
C ARG A 134 1.11 6.52 -5.42
N VAL A 135 0.91 6.19 -6.69
CA VAL A 135 1.04 7.14 -7.80
C VAL A 135 0.09 8.34 -7.60
N ALA A 136 -1.17 8.09 -7.20
CA ALA A 136 -2.10 9.18 -6.89
C ALA A 136 -1.56 10.09 -5.77
N ALA A 137 -1.06 9.50 -4.69
CA ALA A 137 -0.52 10.23 -3.55
C ALA A 137 0.72 11.07 -3.91
N GLU A 138 1.64 10.52 -4.70
CA GLU A 138 2.82 11.26 -5.20
C GLU A 138 2.41 12.43 -6.11
N LEU A 139 1.34 12.26 -6.90
CA LEU A 139 0.72 13.34 -7.69
C LEU A 139 -0.11 14.31 -6.85
N GLY A 140 -0.31 14.04 -5.56
CA GLY A 140 -0.95 14.92 -4.60
C GLY A 140 -2.47 14.85 -4.57
N PHE A 141 -3.07 13.69 -4.86
CA PHE A 141 -4.51 13.48 -4.66
C PHE A 141 -4.79 12.09 -4.08
N ALA A 142 -6.00 11.92 -3.52
CA ALA A 142 -6.49 10.62 -3.09
C ALA A 142 -7.93 10.42 -3.55
N MET A 143 -8.25 9.21 -4.01
CA MET A 143 -9.60 8.82 -4.35
C MET A 143 -10.39 8.49 -3.07
N ARG A 144 -11.69 8.79 -3.09
CA ARG A 144 -12.66 8.33 -2.09
C ARG A 144 -13.65 7.40 -2.81
N ASP A 145 -14.04 6.34 -2.11
CA ASP A 145 -15.19 5.54 -2.53
C ASP A 145 -16.45 6.37 -2.34
N LEU A 146 -17.22 6.55 -3.41
CA LEU A 146 -18.62 6.96 -3.23
C LEU A 146 -19.33 5.74 -2.64
N GLU A 147 -19.47 5.70 -1.33
CA GLU A 147 -20.55 4.91 -0.75
C GLU A 147 -21.85 5.49 -1.34
N PRO A 148 -22.65 4.69 -2.05
CA PRO A 148 -23.91 5.17 -2.59
C PRO A 148 -24.70 5.79 -1.43
N PRO A 149 -25.23 7.02 -1.56
CA PRO A 149 -26.07 7.59 -0.52
C PRO A 149 -27.33 6.72 -0.41
N GLY A 150 -27.34 5.83 0.59
CA GLY A 150 -28.44 4.89 0.80
C GLY A 150 -27.93 3.50 1.18
N GLU A 151 -27.89 3.26 2.48
CA GLU A 151 -28.36 2.04 3.14
C GLU A 151 -28.30 0.74 2.31
N GLY A 152 -27.38 -0.14 2.71
CA GLY A 152 -27.60 -1.54 3.09
C GLY A 152 -28.94 -2.23 2.74
N ARG A 153 -29.44 -2.12 1.50
CA ARG A 153 -30.47 -3.01 0.98
C ARG A 153 -29.79 -4.31 0.56
N PRO A 154 -30.01 -5.42 1.28
CA PRO A 154 -29.48 -6.71 0.85
C PRO A 154 -30.05 -7.03 -0.53
N GLY A 155 -29.19 -7.34 -1.50
CA GLY A 155 -29.60 -7.87 -2.81
C GLY A 155 -29.52 -6.91 -4.00
N ARG A 156 -29.06 -5.67 -3.86
CA ARG A 156 -28.68 -4.84 -5.02
C ARG A 156 -27.17 -4.97 -5.25
N PRO A 157 -26.70 -5.30 -6.47
CA PRO A 157 -25.28 -5.18 -6.79
C PRO A 157 -24.83 -3.77 -6.42
N ALA A 158 -23.69 -3.64 -5.74
CA ALA A 158 -23.09 -2.33 -5.49
C ALA A 158 -23.06 -1.59 -6.83
N GLU A 159 -23.76 -0.47 -6.93
CA GLU A 159 -23.76 0.31 -8.15
C GLU A 159 -22.31 0.73 -8.39
N THR A 160 -21.75 0.32 -9.53
CA THR A 160 -20.36 0.59 -9.87
C THR A 160 -20.20 2.08 -10.11
N LEU A 161 -19.90 2.81 -9.04
CA LEU A 161 -19.73 4.25 -9.08
C LEU A 161 -18.29 4.59 -9.50
N PRO A 162 -18.12 5.55 -10.43
CA PRO A 162 -16.80 6.01 -10.81
C PRO A 162 -16.08 6.62 -9.60
N PRO A 163 -14.74 6.46 -9.53
CA PRO A 163 -13.96 6.97 -8.41
C PRO A 163 -14.03 8.49 -8.34
N THR A 164 -14.17 9.04 -7.13
CA THR A 164 -14.21 10.49 -6.92
C THR A 164 -12.95 10.96 -6.22
N VAL A 165 -12.45 12.13 -6.58
CA VAL A 165 -11.35 12.79 -5.87
C VAL A 165 -11.84 13.23 -4.50
N GLY A 166 -11.34 12.60 -3.44
CA GLY A 166 -11.73 12.91 -2.06
C GLY A 166 -10.82 13.94 -1.39
N VAL A 167 -9.55 13.97 -1.81
CA VAL A 167 -8.51 14.85 -1.24
C VAL A 167 -7.62 15.34 -2.37
N VAL A 168 -7.24 16.62 -2.31
CA VAL A 168 -6.21 17.23 -3.15
C VAL A 168 -5.25 17.97 -2.21
N LEU A 169 -3.95 17.65 -2.29
CA LEU A 169 -2.92 18.31 -1.51
C LEU A 169 -2.66 19.70 -2.12
N ARG A 170 -2.79 20.75 -1.29
CA ARG A 170 -2.72 22.17 -1.69
C ARG A 170 -1.50 22.52 -2.56
N ASP A 171 -0.35 21.92 -2.26
CA ASP A 171 0.91 22.20 -2.96
C ASP A 171 1.31 21.07 -3.94
N GLY A 172 0.46 20.06 -4.12
CA GLY A 172 0.70 18.92 -4.99
C GLY A 172 0.50 19.23 -6.49
N ALA A 173 0.96 18.32 -7.35
CA ALA A 173 0.79 18.42 -8.80
C ALA A 173 -0.68 18.46 -9.22
N ALA A 174 -1.54 17.71 -8.51
CA ALA A 174 -2.98 17.70 -8.68
C ALA A 174 -3.61 19.09 -8.52
N ALA A 175 -3.31 19.80 -7.42
CA ALA A 175 -3.83 21.15 -7.19
C ALA A 175 -3.33 22.14 -8.25
N GLN A 176 -2.04 22.07 -8.60
CA GLN A 176 -1.43 22.96 -9.61
C GLN A 176 -2.03 22.76 -11.00
N ALA A 177 -2.45 21.54 -11.33
CA ALA A 177 -3.10 21.22 -12.59
C ALA A 177 -4.62 21.51 -12.58
N GLY A 178 -5.17 21.94 -11.45
CA GLY A 178 -6.59 22.30 -11.32
C GLY A 178 -7.52 21.13 -10.99
N LEU A 179 -7.01 20.01 -10.46
CA LEU A 179 -7.84 18.94 -9.92
C LEU A 179 -8.49 19.39 -8.60
N GLU A 180 -9.77 19.10 -8.42
CA GLU A 180 -10.53 19.53 -7.25
C GLU A 180 -11.19 18.37 -6.51
N VAL A 181 -11.44 18.56 -5.22
CA VAL A 181 -12.24 17.62 -4.42
C VAL A 181 -13.66 17.58 -4.98
N GLY A 182 -14.17 16.38 -5.22
CA GLY A 182 -15.47 16.13 -5.85
C GLY A 182 -15.40 15.86 -7.35
N ASP A 183 -14.24 16.03 -8.00
CA ASP A 183 -14.05 15.63 -9.39
C ASP A 183 -14.26 14.11 -9.53
N VAL A 184 -15.14 13.72 -10.45
CA VAL A 184 -15.40 12.30 -10.75
C VAL A 184 -14.44 11.85 -11.83
N LEU A 185 -13.57 10.91 -11.53
CA LEU A 185 -12.57 10.41 -12.45
C LEU A 185 -13.20 9.43 -13.45
N LEU A 186 -13.11 9.76 -14.74
CA LEU A 186 -13.69 8.99 -15.85
C LEU A 186 -12.64 8.24 -16.66
N GLN A 187 -11.42 8.77 -16.73
CA GLN A 187 -10.34 8.21 -17.53
C GLN A 187 -8.96 8.52 -16.94
N VAL A 188 -8.03 7.57 -17.07
CA VAL A 188 -6.60 7.73 -16.76
C VAL A 188 -5.80 7.31 -18.00
N GLY A 189 -5.03 8.23 -18.56
CA GLY A 189 -4.41 8.06 -19.87
C GLY A 189 -5.47 7.77 -20.93
N GLU A 190 -5.34 6.62 -21.60
CA GLU A 190 -6.29 6.13 -22.61
C GLU A 190 -7.36 5.17 -22.02
N ARG A 191 -7.29 4.83 -20.73
CA ARG A 191 -8.17 3.83 -20.11
C ARG A 191 -9.34 4.49 -19.40
N ALA A 192 -10.56 4.14 -19.82
CA ALA A 192 -11.78 4.49 -19.09
C ALA A 192 -11.79 3.81 -17.71
N VAL A 193 -12.15 4.55 -16.67
CA VAL A 193 -12.18 4.06 -15.29
C VAL A 193 -13.58 4.21 -14.72
N LEU A 194 -14.20 3.07 -14.44
CA LEU A 194 -15.55 2.99 -13.89
C LEU A 194 -15.54 2.58 -12.41
N THR A 195 -14.42 2.05 -11.93
CA THR A 195 -14.20 1.63 -10.55
C THR A 195 -12.91 2.24 -10.02
N ARG A 196 -12.80 2.33 -8.70
CA ARG A 196 -11.54 2.69 -8.04
C ARG A 196 -10.41 1.74 -8.37
N ASP A 197 -10.68 0.44 -8.44
CA ASP A 197 -9.65 -0.54 -8.79
C ASP A 197 -9.15 -0.37 -10.23
N ALA A 198 -10.05 -0.11 -11.19
CA ALA A 198 -9.64 0.21 -12.56
C ALA A 198 -8.80 1.49 -12.61
N ALA A 199 -9.13 2.51 -11.81
CA ALA A 199 -8.32 3.72 -11.70
C ALA A 199 -6.94 3.44 -11.11
N ARG A 200 -6.84 2.64 -10.05
CA ARG A 200 -5.56 2.24 -9.46
C ARG A 200 -4.71 1.46 -10.47
N GLU A 201 -5.29 0.51 -11.18
CA GLU A 201 -4.59 -0.24 -12.23
C GLU A 201 -4.06 0.68 -13.33
N ALA A 202 -4.90 1.59 -13.82
CA ALA A 202 -4.50 2.52 -14.88
C ALA A 202 -3.41 3.50 -14.40
N LEU A 203 -3.48 3.98 -13.16
CA LEU A 203 -2.41 4.81 -12.56
C LEU A 203 -1.11 4.02 -12.40
N ALA A 204 -1.20 2.77 -11.95
CA ALA A 204 -0.04 1.88 -11.82
C ALA A 204 0.63 1.60 -13.17
N GLU A 205 -0.15 1.47 -14.23
CA GLU A 205 0.35 1.28 -15.59
C GLU A 205 1.10 2.51 -16.11
N VAL A 206 0.60 3.72 -15.84
CA VAL A 206 1.31 4.96 -16.21
C VAL A 206 2.60 5.09 -15.41
N GLY A 207 2.55 4.85 -14.10
CA GLY A 207 3.68 4.98 -13.19
C GLY A 207 3.96 6.43 -12.79
N PRO A 208 4.88 6.63 -11.83
CA PRO A 208 5.14 7.94 -11.19
C PRO A 208 5.91 8.93 -12.07
N ASP A 209 6.77 8.44 -12.97
CA ASP A 209 7.74 9.29 -13.70
C ASP A 209 7.15 9.90 -14.99
N ARG A 210 5.94 9.50 -15.37
CA ARG A 210 5.29 9.94 -16.60
C ARG A 210 4.16 10.93 -16.30
N PRO A 211 3.94 11.93 -17.18
CA PRO A 211 2.75 12.77 -17.10
C PRO A 211 1.49 11.92 -17.17
N VAL A 212 0.57 12.11 -16.20
CA VAL A 212 -0.70 11.40 -16.14
C VAL A 212 -1.81 12.31 -16.63
N ARG A 213 -2.45 11.96 -17.75
CA ARG A 213 -3.66 12.64 -18.21
C ARG A 213 -4.88 12.03 -17.52
N LEU A 214 -5.65 12.84 -16.82
CA LEU A 214 -6.93 12.47 -16.22
C LEU A 214 -8.06 13.13 -17.02
N THR A 215 -9.11 12.38 -17.29
CA THR A 215 -10.39 12.98 -17.69
C THR A 215 -11.34 12.90 -16.52
N VAL A 216 -11.83 14.05 -16.06
CA VAL A 216 -12.72 14.17 -14.91
C VAL A 216 -14.04 14.82 -15.31
N ARG A 217 -15.08 14.56 -14.53
CA ARG A 217 -16.35 15.27 -14.58
C ARG A 217 -16.46 16.18 -13.35
N ARG A 218 -16.68 17.46 -13.60
CA ARG A 218 -16.97 18.49 -12.58
C ARG A 218 -18.34 19.07 -12.85
N GLY A 219 -19.32 18.71 -12.02
CA GLY A 219 -20.72 19.03 -12.31
C GLY A 219 -21.18 18.36 -13.62
N GLN A 220 -21.48 19.18 -14.64
CA GLN A 220 -21.84 18.74 -15.98
C GLN A 220 -20.67 18.77 -16.98
N ASP A 221 -19.57 19.41 -16.62
CA ASP A 221 -18.42 19.61 -17.51
C ASP A 221 -17.49 18.41 -17.48
N ARG A 222 -16.89 18.10 -18.64
CA ARG A 222 -15.84 17.09 -18.79
C ARG A 222 -14.51 17.79 -19.06
N LEU A 223 -13.58 17.65 -18.13
CA LEU A 223 -12.28 18.33 -18.13
C LEU A 223 -11.15 17.32 -18.37
N SER A 224 -10.14 17.72 -19.13
CA SER A 224 -8.90 16.95 -19.31
C SER A 224 -7.77 17.65 -18.55
N ILE A 225 -7.29 17.03 -17.48
CA ILE A 225 -6.27 17.56 -16.57
C ILE A 225 -5.00 16.73 -16.71
N THR A 226 -3.83 17.35 -16.88
CA THR A 226 -2.56 16.61 -16.98
C THR A 226 -1.71 16.88 -15.74
N LEU A 227 -1.41 15.82 -14.99
CA LEU A 227 -0.58 15.84 -13.79
C LEU A 227 0.86 15.46 -14.15
N ARG A 228 1.83 16.07 -13.49
CA ARG A 228 3.25 15.72 -13.61
C ARG A 228 3.89 15.68 -12.23
N ALA A 229 4.57 14.58 -11.92
CA ALA A 229 5.44 14.53 -10.74
C ALA A 229 6.55 15.60 -10.89
N ARG A 230 6.97 16.18 -9.76
CA ARG A 230 8.10 17.12 -9.70
C ARG A 230 9.41 16.40 -9.50
#